data_AF-A0A923RRN4-F1
#
_entry.id   AF-A0A923RRN4-F1
#
_cell.length_a   1.000
_cell.length_b   1.000
_cell.length_c   1.000
_cell.angle_alpha   90.00
_cell.angle_beta   90.00
_cell.angle_gamma   90.00
#
_symmetry.space_group_name_H-M   'P 1'
#
loop_
_entity.id
_entity.type
_entity.pdbx_description
1 polymer ?
#
loop_
_entity_poly.entity_id
_entity_poly.type
_entity_poly.pdbx_seq_one_letter_code
_entity_poly.pdbx_strand_id
1 'polypeptide(L)'
;MIKENIADIIKERIRISDETQDNWDYGIEQCWKKYVDILSADIEKSTDFFLHDCTNEEFYWLSEAFEEIADNTQSQELISAWRSRLAAVTSQNYCQENFISTEMRQQVDYPEYVRSIEQEINYAEGRIDK
;
A
#
# COMPACT_ATOMS: atom_id res chain seq x y z
N MET A 1 -16.21 -5.30 -6.42
CA MET A 1 -16.05 -4.57 -5.13
C MET A 1 -14.65 -3.95 -5.09
N ILE A 2 -14.39 -2.93 -4.25
CA ILE A 2 -13.07 -2.24 -4.23
C ILE A 2 -11.90 -3.24 -4.09
N LYS A 3 -12.07 -4.24 -3.22
CA LYS A 3 -11.15 -5.36 -2.98
C LYS A 3 -10.83 -6.19 -4.24
N GLU A 4 -11.86 -6.61 -4.97
CA GLU A 4 -11.66 -7.44 -6.17
C GLU A 4 -10.88 -6.68 -7.26
N ASN A 5 -11.17 -5.39 -7.42
CA ASN A 5 -10.48 -4.56 -8.42
C ASN A 5 -9.01 -4.34 -8.03
N ILE A 6 -8.72 -4.10 -6.75
CA ILE A 6 -7.37 -3.88 -6.23
C ILE A 6 -6.52 -5.15 -6.32
N ALA A 7 -7.09 -6.31 -5.95
CA ALA A 7 -6.36 -7.57 -5.92
C ALA A 7 -5.76 -7.95 -7.28
N ASP A 8 -6.47 -7.72 -8.38
CA ASP A 8 -5.96 -8.03 -9.71
C ASP A 8 -4.85 -7.06 -10.17
N ILE A 9 -4.89 -5.80 -9.73
CA ILE A 9 -3.83 -4.83 -10.00
C ILE A 9 -2.58 -5.16 -9.19
N ILE A 10 -2.74 -5.57 -7.92
CA ILE A 10 -1.62 -6.00 -7.07
C ILE A 10 -0.95 -7.26 -7.62
N LYS A 11 -1.71 -8.24 -8.10
CA LYS A 11 -1.13 -9.41 -8.79
C LYS A 11 -0.27 -9.00 -9.98
N GLU A 12 -0.72 -8.02 -10.76
CA GLU A 12 0.07 -7.50 -11.87
C GLU A 12 1.32 -6.75 -11.38
N ARG A 13 1.22 -5.91 -10.35
CA ARG A 13 2.37 -5.23 -9.76
C ARG A 13 3.41 -6.21 -9.22
N ILE A 14 2.99 -7.28 -8.55
CA ILE A 14 3.84 -8.38 -8.09
C ILE A 14 4.51 -9.08 -9.26
N ARG A 15 3.75 -9.42 -10.32
CA ARG A 15 4.32 -10.02 -11.53
C ARG A 15 5.42 -9.15 -12.14
N ILE A 16 5.20 -7.83 -12.19
CA ILE A 16 6.20 -6.88 -12.69
C ILE A 16 7.47 -6.91 -11.84
N SER A 17 7.36 -6.88 -10.50
CA SER A 17 8.51 -7.00 -9.60
C SER A 17 9.24 -8.33 -9.79
N ASP A 18 8.52 -9.45 -9.76
CA ASP A 18 9.10 -10.79 -9.85
C ASP A 18 9.76 -11.07 -11.22
N GLU A 19 9.13 -10.68 -12.32
CA GLU A 19 9.61 -11.02 -13.67
C GLU A 19 10.61 -10.00 -14.24
N THR A 20 10.50 -8.74 -13.84
CA THR A 20 11.30 -7.65 -14.43
C THR A 20 12.28 -7.02 -13.45
N GLN A 21 12.22 -7.37 -12.16
CA GLN A 21 12.98 -6.70 -11.09
C GLN A 21 12.78 -5.19 -11.15
N ASP A 22 11.53 -4.78 -11.33
CA ASP A 22 11.09 -3.39 -11.47
C ASP A 22 11.73 -2.59 -12.61
N ASN A 23 12.28 -3.24 -13.64
CA ASN A 23 12.82 -2.56 -14.82
C ASN A 23 11.76 -2.18 -15.88
N TRP A 24 10.47 -2.26 -15.53
CA TRP A 24 9.36 -1.88 -16.42
C TRP A 24 8.52 -0.74 -15.82
N ASP A 25 9.13 0.44 -15.74
CA ASP A 25 8.55 1.67 -15.16
C ASP A 25 7.12 1.95 -15.66
N TYR A 26 6.89 1.87 -16.96
CA TYR A 26 5.55 2.11 -17.53
C TYR A 26 4.49 1.18 -16.93
N GLY A 27 4.81 -0.10 -16.74
CA GLY A 27 3.87 -1.06 -16.15
C GLY A 27 3.56 -0.75 -14.68
N ILE A 28 4.58 -0.31 -13.93
CA ILE A 28 4.46 0.12 -12.53
C ILE A 28 3.57 1.37 -12.45
N GLU A 29 3.86 2.39 -13.25
CA GLU A 29 3.06 3.63 -13.31
C GLU A 29 1.58 3.34 -13.66
N GLN A 30 1.31 2.38 -14.56
CA GLN A 30 -0.07 1.97 -14.86
C GLN A 30 -0.77 1.29 -13.68
N CYS A 31 -0.04 0.61 -12.80
CA CYS A 31 -0.60 0.02 -11.57
C CYS A 31 -0.92 1.12 -10.56
N TRP A 32 0.04 2.03 -10.30
CA TRP A 32 -0.14 3.15 -9.39
C TRP A 32 -1.32 4.04 -9.77
N LYS A 33 -1.42 4.41 -11.05
CA LYS A 33 -2.56 5.19 -11.54
C LYS A 33 -3.90 4.54 -11.22
N LYS A 34 -4.00 3.21 -11.37
CA LYS A 34 -5.25 2.50 -11.04
C LYS A 34 -5.51 2.43 -9.54
N TYR A 35 -4.47 2.31 -8.70
CA TYR A 35 -4.62 2.42 -7.24
C TYR A 35 -5.21 3.78 -6.89
N VAL A 36 -4.61 4.85 -7.40
CA VAL A 36 -5.03 6.24 -7.18
C VAL A 36 -6.48 6.43 -7.63
N ASP A 37 -6.82 6.04 -8.86
CA ASP A 37 -8.17 6.17 -9.42
C ASP A 37 -9.23 5.46 -8.54
N ILE A 38 -8.94 4.24 -8.08
CA ILE A 38 -9.90 3.44 -7.29
C ILE A 38 -10.01 3.96 -5.85
N LEU A 39 -8.89 4.20 -5.19
CA LEU A 39 -8.84 4.54 -3.76
C LEU A 39 -9.22 6.00 -3.49
N SER A 40 -9.07 6.88 -4.49
CA SER A 40 -9.49 8.28 -4.37
C SER A 40 -10.96 8.51 -4.74
N ALA A 41 -11.61 7.55 -5.40
CA ALA A 41 -12.99 7.71 -5.88
C ALA A 41 -14.05 7.62 -4.76
N ASP A 42 -13.77 6.88 -3.68
CA ASP A 42 -14.70 6.66 -2.57
C ASP A 42 -13.91 6.48 -1.26
N ILE A 43 -13.80 7.57 -0.50
CA ILE A 43 -12.98 7.63 0.73
C ILE A 43 -13.53 6.74 1.83
N GLU A 44 -14.86 6.64 1.96
CA GLU A 44 -15.51 5.83 2.98
C GLU A 44 -15.20 4.35 2.72
N LYS A 45 -15.42 3.87 1.49
CA LYS A 45 -15.10 2.48 1.14
C LYS A 45 -13.61 2.17 1.19
N SER A 46 -12.77 3.13 0.84
CA SER A 46 -11.32 2.94 0.91
C SER A 46 -10.86 2.84 2.35
N THR A 47 -11.35 3.71 3.23
CA THR A 47 -11.11 3.65 4.68
C THR A 47 -11.55 2.30 5.27
N ASP A 48 -12.77 1.86 4.96
CA ASP A 48 -13.30 0.56 5.39
C ASP A 48 -12.40 -0.60 4.91
N PHE A 49 -12.00 -0.58 3.64
CA PHE A 49 -11.08 -1.57 3.08
C PHE A 49 -9.75 -1.64 3.85
N PHE A 50 -9.11 -0.49 4.13
CA PHE A 50 -7.84 -0.47 4.85
C PHE A 50 -7.96 -0.99 6.28
N LEU A 51 -9.07 -0.71 6.96
CA LEU A 51 -9.26 -1.09 8.36
C LEU A 51 -9.68 -2.56 8.54
N HIS A 52 -10.32 -3.18 7.55
CA HIS A 52 -11.00 -4.46 7.73
C HIS A 52 -10.61 -5.55 6.73
N ASP A 53 -10.25 -5.19 5.50
CA ASP A 53 -10.10 -6.14 4.40
C ASP A 53 -8.68 -6.24 3.83
N CYS A 54 -7.86 -5.22 4.05
CA CYS A 54 -6.53 -5.08 3.47
C CYS A 54 -5.51 -5.94 4.23
N THR A 55 -4.94 -6.92 3.54
CA THR A 55 -3.85 -7.76 4.06
C THR A 55 -2.55 -6.98 4.21
N ASN A 56 -1.57 -7.54 4.93
CA ASN A 56 -0.28 -6.87 5.10
C ASN A 56 0.46 -6.70 3.76
N GLU A 57 0.39 -7.68 2.86
CA GLU A 57 1.02 -7.58 1.54
C GLU A 57 0.31 -6.57 0.63
N GLU A 58 -1.02 -6.55 0.62
CA GLU A 58 -1.75 -5.52 -0.13
C GLU A 58 -1.41 -4.12 0.38
N PHE A 59 -1.30 -3.95 1.70
CA PHE A 59 -0.96 -2.67 2.31
C PHE A 59 0.43 -2.17 1.89
N TYR A 60 1.41 -3.07 1.79
CA TYR A 60 2.75 -2.74 1.28
C TYR A 60 2.70 -2.26 -0.17
N TRP A 61 2.12 -3.05 -1.07
CA TRP A 61 2.08 -2.70 -2.50
C TRP A 61 1.29 -1.42 -2.78
N LEU A 62 0.21 -1.18 -2.01
CA LEU A 62 -0.56 0.06 -2.14
C LEU A 62 0.18 1.28 -1.60
N SER A 63 1.15 1.10 -0.69
CA SER A 63 1.91 2.21 -0.11
C SER A 63 2.74 2.97 -1.13
N GLU A 64 3.17 2.30 -2.20
CA GLU A 64 3.95 2.91 -3.30
C GLU A 64 3.24 4.11 -3.96
N ALA A 65 1.90 4.16 -3.88
CA ALA A 65 1.08 5.24 -4.46
C ALA A 65 0.36 6.08 -3.40
N PHE A 66 0.67 5.89 -2.11
CA PHE A 66 -0.10 6.51 -1.03
C PHE A 66 0.05 8.02 -0.98
N GLU A 67 1.26 8.54 -1.26
CA GLU A 67 1.49 9.98 -1.36
C GLU A 67 0.48 10.64 -2.32
N GLU A 68 0.35 10.11 -3.54
CA GLU A 68 -0.55 10.66 -4.55
C GLU A 68 -2.03 10.50 -4.14
N ILE A 69 -2.40 9.39 -3.52
CA ILE A 69 -3.75 9.19 -2.96
C ILE A 69 -4.04 10.24 -1.87
N ALA A 70 -3.10 10.47 -0.96
CA ALA A 70 -3.25 11.44 0.11
C ALA A 70 -3.34 12.88 -0.43
N ASP A 71 -2.51 13.25 -1.40
CA ASP A 71 -2.52 14.57 -2.02
C ASP A 71 -3.81 14.82 -2.83
N ASN A 72 -4.31 13.82 -3.57
CA ASN A 72 -5.53 13.94 -4.37
C ASN A 72 -6.80 14.04 -3.51
N THR A 73 -6.82 13.33 -2.38
CA THR A 73 -8.02 13.25 -1.52
C THR A 73 -8.01 14.29 -0.41
N GLN A 74 -6.83 14.69 0.06
CA GLN A 74 -6.59 15.51 1.25
C GLN A 74 -7.38 15.05 2.48
N SER A 75 -7.73 13.76 2.53
CA SER A 75 -8.63 13.21 3.53
C SER A 75 -7.88 12.85 4.80
N GLN A 76 -8.11 13.63 5.86
CA GLN A 76 -7.57 13.34 7.20
C GLN A 76 -8.08 12.02 7.76
N GLU A 77 -9.31 11.63 7.41
CA GLU A 77 -9.90 10.36 7.79
C GLU A 77 -9.11 9.18 7.17
N LEU A 78 -8.83 9.25 5.88
CA LEU A 78 -8.08 8.21 5.16
C LEU A 78 -6.65 8.08 5.70
N ILE A 79 -5.97 9.22 5.92
CA ILE A 79 -4.62 9.25 6.48
C ILE A 79 -4.60 8.66 7.91
N SER A 80 -5.60 8.99 8.73
CA SER A 80 -5.74 8.43 10.07
C SER A 80 -6.03 6.93 10.05
N ALA A 81 -6.80 6.46 9.07
CA ALA A 81 -7.06 5.03 8.87
C ALA A 81 -5.78 4.27 8.52
N TRP A 82 -4.94 4.83 7.63
CA TRP A 82 -3.62 4.28 7.30
C TRP A 82 -2.70 4.18 8.52
N ARG A 83 -2.61 5.25 9.32
CA ARG A 83 -1.80 5.22 10.55
C ARG A 83 -2.31 4.17 11.53
N SER A 84 -3.64 4.05 11.68
CA SER A 84 -4.25 3.04 12.53
C SER A 84 -3.99 1.61 12.02
N ARG A 85 -4.06 1.41 10.70
CA ARG A 85 -3.77 0.13 10.06
C ARG A 85 -2.31 -0.29 10.25
N LEU A 86 -1.36 0.63 10.10
CA LEU A 86 0.06 0.37 10.34
C LEU A 86 0.32 0.03 11.81
N ALA A 87 -0.29 0.78 12.74
CA ALA A 87 -0.14 0.54 14.18
C ALA A 87 -0.68 -0.84 14.62
N ALA A 88 -1.60 -1.44 13.86
CA ALA A 88 -2.10 -2.79 14.10
C ALA A 88 -1.15 -3.89 13.60
N VAL A 89 -0.14 -3.55 12.78
CA VAL A 89 0.88 -4.52 12.33
C VAL A 89 1.93 -4.69 13.42
N THR A 90 2.02 -5.91 13.92
CA THR A 90 2.99 -6.29 14.95
C THR A 90 4.03 -7.22 14.34
N SER A 91 5.25 -7.25 14.88
CA SER A 91 6.25 -8.22 14.42
C SER A 91 5.71 -9.66 14.46
N GLN A 92 4.90 -9.98 15.47
CA GLN A 92 4.31 -11.32 15.60
C GLN A 92 3.34 -11.65 14.46
N ASN A 93 2.38 -10.76 14.13
CA ASN A 93 1.43 -11.05 13.06
C ASN A 93 2.10 -10.99 11.67
N TYR A 94 3.04 -10.07 11.46
CA TYR A 94 3.81 -9.96 10.23
C TYR A 94 4.58 -11.26 9.93
N CYS A 95 5.31 -11.80 10.92
CA CYS A 95 6.10 -13.02 10.74
C CYS A 95 5.25 -14.30 10.58
N GLN A 96 3.94 -14.23 10.79
CA GLN A 96 3.01 -15.35 10.58
C GLN A 96 2.37 -15.34 9.19
N GLU A 97 2.53 -14.26 8.42
CA GLU A 97 1.98 -14.12 7.08
C GLU A 97 2.69 -15.05 6.07
N ASN A 98 1.93 -15.51 5.09
CA ASN A 98 2.46 -16.25 3.95
C ASN A 98 2.46 -15.34 2.72
N PHE A 99 3.48 -14.49 2.61
CA PHE A 99 3.61 -13.55 1.49
C PHE A 99 3.78 -14.26 0.15
N ILE A 100 3.19 -13.68 -0.88
CA ILE A 100 3.15 -14.21 -2.25
C ILE A 100 4.40 -13.77 -3.01
N SER A 101 4.67 -12.46 -3.03
CA SER A 101 5.76 -11.87 -3.80
C SER A 101 7.14 -12.32 -3.33
N THR A 102 8.12 -12.32 -4.24
CA THR A 102 9.51 -12.63 -3.89
C THR A 102 10.10 -11.54 -3.00
N GLU A 103 9.76 -10.28 -3.28
CA GLU A 103 10.19 -9.11 -2.54
C GLU A 103 9.82 -9.18 -1.06
N MET A 104 8.54 -9.37 -0.74
CA MET A 104 8.07 -9.47 0.64
C MET A 104 8.68 -10.68 1.38
N ARG A 105 8.99 -11.77 0.67
CA ARG A 105 9.59 -12.96 1.29
C ARG A 105 11.08 -12.85 1.54
N GLN A 106 11.81 -12.03 0.77
CA GLN A 106 13.27 -12.07 0.74
C GLN A 106 13.94 -10.74 1.13
N GLN A 107 13.23 -9.62 0.94
CA GLN A 107 13.83 -8.28 1.02
C GLN A 107 13.17 -7.41 2.08
N VAL A 108 11.88 -7.62 2.37
CA VAL A 108 11.12 -6.80 3.30
C VAL A 108 10.97 -7.53 4.63
N ASP A 109 11.82 -7.19 5.60
CA ASP A 109 11.60 -7.61 6.99
C ASP A 109 10.61 -6.67 7.71
N TYR A 110 10.20 -7.04 8.93
CA TYR A 110 9.23 -6.24 9.68
C TYR A 110 9.69 -4.79 9.93
N PRO A 111 10.95 -4.52 10.36
CA PRO A 111 11.45 -3.16 10.47
C PRO A 111 11.36 -2.37 9.16
N GLU A 112 11.76 -2.96 8.04
CA GLU A 112 11.70 -2.29 6.73
C GLU A 112 10.27 -2.01 6.30
N TYR A 113 9.36 -2.99 6.46
CA TYR A 113 7.93 -2.83 6.20
C TYR A 113 7.33 -1.64 6.95
N VAL A 114 7.63 -1.54 8.26
CA VAL A 114 7.11 -0.43 9.07
C VAL A 114 7.73 0.89 8.63
N ARG A 115 9.04 0.90 8.39
CA ARG A 115 9.79 2.10 8.00
C ARG A 115 9.29 2.67 6.67
N SER A 116 9.09 1.84 5.65
CA SER A 116 8.67 2.30 4.32
C SER A 116 7.27 2.92 4.38
N ILE A 117 6.29 2.21 4.96
CA ILE A 117 4.91 2.70 5.04
C ILE A 117 4.79 3.90 5.98
N GLU A 118 5.52 3.92 7.10
CA GLU A 118 5.52 5.06 8.02
C GLU A 118 6.04 6.33 7.35
N GLN A 119 7.03 6.22 6.47
CA GLN A 119 7.57 7.35 5.71
C GLN A 119 6.48 8.00 4.84
N GLU A 120 5.74 7.19 4.08
CA GLU A 120 4.62 7.66 3.23
C GLU A 120 3.54 8.36 4.05
N ILE A 121 3.16 7.78 5.20
CA ILE A 121 2.17 8.38 6.08
C ILE A 121 2.69 9.67 6.71
N ASN A 122 3.94 9.70 7.16
CA ASN A 122 4.54 10.91 7.74
C ASN A 122 4.60 12.05 6.72
N TYR A 123 4.86 11.75 5.44
CA TYR A 123 4.78 12.72 4.36
C TYR A 123 3.35 13.26 4.23
N ALA A 124 2.35 12.38 4.13
CA ALA A 124 0.94 12.76 4.01
C ALA A 124 0.44 13.60 5.20
N GLU A 125 1.00 13.36 6.41
CA GLU A 125 0.72 14.13 7.63
C GLU A 125 1.51 15.46 7.71
N GLY A 126 2.42 15.73 6.76
CA GLY A 126 3.28 16.91 6.76
C GLY A 126 4.31 16.92 7.89
N ARG A 127 4.72 15.74 8.38
CA ARG A 127 5.75 15.59 9.44
C ARG A 127 7.17 15.61 8.90
N ILE A 128 7.33 15.37 7.60
CA ILE A 128 8.58 15.42 6.87
C ILE A 128 8.38 16.29 5.61
N ASP A 129 9.46 16.90 5.14
CA ASP A 129 9.42 17.82 4.00
C ASP A 129 9.08 17.10 2.68
N LYS A 130 8.44 17.85 1.77
CA LYS A 130 8.17 17.42 0.39
C LYS A 130 9.38 17.55 -0.51
#